data_AF-A0A496XW58-F1
#
_entry.id   AF-A0A496XW58-F1
#
_cell.length_a   1.000
_cell.length_b   1.000
_cell.length_c   1.000
_cell.angle_alpha   90.00
_cell.angle_beta   90.00
_cell.angle_gamma   90.00
#
_symmetry.space_group_name_H-M   'P 1'
#
loop_
_entity.id
_entity.type
_entity.pdbx_description
1 polymer ?
#
loop_
_entity_poly.entity_id
_entity_poly.type
_entity_poly.pdbx_seq_one_letter_code
_entity_poly.pdbx_strand_id
1 'polypeptide(L)' 'MKLKRLWIDGFKNLNNFEIDFTDKDGITVLIGNNGSGKSNVLDTLLKDFVIGKKIELTQAQSMMINEYFMQLR' A
#
# COMPACT_ATOMS: atom_id res chain seq x y z
N MET A 1 -13.14 9.96 -3.26
CA MET A 1 -11.72 10.31 -3.49
C MET A 1 -11.12 9.26 -4.42
N LYS A 2 -10.35 9.64 -5.46
CA LYS A 2 -9.76 8.70 -6.44
C LYS A 2 -8.23 8.76 -6.34
N LEU A 3 -7.58 7.59 -6.25
CA LEU A 3 -6.13 7.49 -6.32
C LEU A 3 -5.69 7.79 -7.76
N LYS A 4 -4.73 8.70 -7.95
CA LYS A 4 -4.23 9.10 -9.28
C LYS A 4 -2.90 8.43 -9.62
N ARG A 5 -2.00 8.34 -8.64
CA ARG A 5 -0.65 7.81 -8.82
C ARG A 5 -0.18 7.16 -7.53
N LEU A 6 0.61 6.11 -7.64
CA LEU A 6 1.33 5.47 -6.55
C LEU A 6 2.79 5.37 -6.96
N TRP A 7 3.69 5.94 -6.18
CA TRP A 7 5.13 5.82 -6.35
C TRP A 7 5.72 5.25 -5.07
N ILE A 8 6.52 4.20 -5.20
CA ILE A 8 7.11 3.45 -4.09
C ILE A 8 8.60 3.31 -4.37
N ASP A 9 9.42 3.81 -3.46
CA ASP A 9 10.86 3.64 -3.49
C ASP A 9 11.39 3.23 -2.12
N GLY A 10 12.21 2.18 -2.08
CA GLY A 10 12.80 1.65 -0.85
C GLY A 10 11.83 0.89 0.08
N PHE A 11 10.80 0.21 -0.45
CA PHE A 11 9.91 -0.64 0.36
C PHE A 11 9.97 -2.12 -0.04
N LYS A 12 10.50 -2.96 0.86
CA LYS A 12 10.72 -4.39 0.61
C LYS A 12 11.46 -4.58 -0.73
N ASN A 13 10.86 -5.27 -1.70
CA ASN A 13 11.44 -5.48 -3.02
C ASN A 13 10.93 -4.51 -4.11
N LEU A 14 10.16 -3.49 -3.73
CA LEU A 14 9.72 -2.43 -4.64
C LEU A 14 10.73 -1.28 -4.59
N ASN A 15 11.47 -1.12 -5.69
CA ASN A 15 12.46 -0.06 -5.87
C ASN A 15 12.10 0.72 -7.12
N ASN A 16 11.97 2.04 -7.01
CA ASN A 16 11.50 2.93 -8.07
C ASN A 16 10.28 2.38 -8.85
N PHE A 17 9.26 1.92 -8.11
CA PHE A 17 8.04 1.34 -8.67
C PHE A 17 6.94 2.39 -8.80
N GLU A 18 6.21 2.37 -9.92
CA GLU A 18 5.19 3.37 -10.20
C GLU A 18 3.93 2.76 -10.83
N ILE A 19 2.75 3.23 -10.39
CA ILE A 19 1.46 2.97 -11.04
C ILE A 19 0.74 4.30 -11.28
N ASP A 20 0.31 4.50 -12.52
CA ASP A 20 -0.61 5.57 -12.92
C ASP A 20 -2.05 5.03 -13.07
N PHE A 21 -2.99 5.68 -12.41
CA PHE A 21 -4.42 5.32 -12.34
C PHE A 21 -5.34 6.27 -13.12
N THR A 22 -4.81 7.34 -13.77
CA THR A 22 -5.66 8.37 -14.40
C THR A 22 -6.58 7.80 -15.48
N ASP A 23 -6.06 6.88 -16.30
CA ASP A 23 -6.71 6.38 -17.53
C ASP A 23 -7.06 4.88 -17.44
N LYS A 24 -7.53 4.44 -16.26
CA LYS A 24 -7.80 3.02 -15.96
C LYS A 24 -9.27 2.66 -15.78
N ASP A 25 -10.21 3.57 -16.07
CA ASP A 25 -11.66 3.37 -15.88
C ASP A 25 -12.05 2.82 -14.50
N GLY A 26 -11.24 3.11 -13.48
CA GLY A 26 -11.46 2.66 -12.10
C GLY A 26 -11.04 1.22 -11.81
N ILE A 27 -10.50 0.47 -12.78
CA ILE A 27 -10.05 -0.92 -12.59
C ILE A 27 -8.55 -1.03 -12.88
N THR A 28 -7.81 -1.60 -11.93
CA THR A 28 -6.38 -1.89 -12.11
C THR A 28 -6.11 -3.30 -11.59
N VAL A 29 -5.43 -4.11 -12.41
CA VAL A 29 -5.13 -5.52 -12.09
C VAL A 29 -3.62 -5.67 -11.94
N LEU A 30 -3.18 -6.18 -10.78
CA LEU A 30 -1.78 -6.54 -10.54
C LEU A 30 -1.57 -8.04 -10.76
N ILE A 31 -0.74 -8.40 -11.73
CA ILE A 31 -0.42 -9.78 -12.10
C ILE A 31 1.11 -9.97 -12.06
N GLY A 32 1.57 -11.17 -11.73
CA GLY A 32 2.98 -11.54 -11.73
C GLY A 32 3.25 -12.79 -10.90
N ASN A 33 4.49 -13.28 -10.94
CA ASN A 33 4.91 -14.48 -10.22
C ASN A 33 4.86 -14.30 -8.69
N ASN A 34 4.88 -15.40 -7.94
CA ASN A 34 5.04 -15.34 -6.48
C ASN A 34 6.35 -14.61 -6.13
N GLY A 35 6.31 -13.77 -5.09
CA GLY A 35 7.45 -12.94 -4.70
C GLY A 35 7.65 -11.67 -5.55
N SER A 36 6.87 -11.42 -6.61
CA SER A 36 7.04 -10.24 -7.47
C SER A 36 6.65 -8.88 -6.85
N GLY A 37 6.26 -8.85 -5.58
CA GLY A 37 5.90 -7.60 -4.88
C GLY A 37 4.43 -7.19 -4.96
N LYS A 38 3.51 -8.03 -5.50
CA LYS A 38 2.06 -7.72 -5.56
C LYS A 38 1.47 -7.35 -4.19
N SER A 39 1.73 -8.16 -3.16
CA SER A 39 1.27 -7.87 -1.79
C SER A 39 1.96 -6.63 -1.21
N ASN A 40 3.20 -6.34 -1.60
CA ASN A 40 3.93 -5.16 -1.11
C ASN A 40 3.32 -3.85 -1.61
N VAL A 41 2.67 -3.85 -2.78
CA VAL A 41 1.88 -2.71 -3.28
C VAL A 41 0.63 -2.48 -2.40
N LEU A 42 -0.01 -3.56 -1.93
CA LEU A 42 -1.13 -3.43 -0.98
C LEU A 42 -0.66 -2.96 0.40
N ASP A 43 0.47 -3.48 0.90
CA ASP A 43 1.03 -3.09 2.21
C ASP A 43 1.36 -1.60 2.27
N THR A 44 1.96 -1.05 1.21
CA THR A 44 2.27 0.38 1.10
C THR A 44 1.01 1.23 1.07
N LEU A 45 0.01 0.83 0.28
CA LEU A 45 -1.29 1.50 0.28
C LEU A 45 -1.95 1.48 1.66
N LEU A 46 -1.93 0.35 2.36
CA LEU A 46 -2.47 0.26 3.72
C LEU A 46 -1.71 1.17 4.69
N LYS A 47 -0.37 1.13 4.64
CA LYS A 47 0.49 1.93 5.52
C LYS A 47 0.25 3.43 5.32
N ASP A 48 0.32 3.92 4.09
CA ASP A 48 0.35 5.36 3.83
C ASP A 48 -1.06 5.94 3.66
N PHE A 49 -2.02 5.16 3.15
CA PHE A 49 -3.37 5.67 2.88
C PHE A 49 -4.33 5.49 4.05
N VAL A 50 -4.27 4.35 4.76
CA VAL A 50 -5.20 4.07 5.88
C VAL A 50 -4.71 4.71 7.17
N ILE A 51 -3.40 4.67 7.44
CA ILE A 51 -2.83 5.30 8.65
C ILE A 51 -2.50 6.78 8.40
N GLY A 52 -2.02 7.12 7.19
CA GLY A 52 -1.60 8.50 6.87
C GLY A 52 -2.76 9.46 6.68
N LYS A 53 -3.95 8.96 6.31
CA LYS A 53 -5.17 9.71 6.62
C LYS A 53 -5.38 9.61 8.13
N LYS A 54 -5.52 10.76 8.80
CA LYS A 54 -6.21 10.88 10.11
C LYS A 54 -7.65 10.38 9.96
N ILE A 55 -7.83 9.08 9.76
CA ILE A 55 -9.00 8.37 10.24
C ILE A 55 -8.75 8.31 11.74
N GLU A 56 -9.71 8.76 12.55
CA GLU A 56 -9.62 8.55 14.00
C GLU A 56 -9.73 7.04 14.25
N LEU A 57 -8.58 6.39 14.21
CA LEU A 57 -8.45 4.99 14.57
C LEU A 57 -8.56 4.90 16.09
N THR A 58 -9.30 3.91 16.56
CA THR A 58 -9.27 3.56 17.97
C THR A 58 -7.85 3.13 18.37
N GLN A 59 -7.52 3.19 19.68
CA GLN A 59 -6.22 2.73 20.17
C GLN A 59 -5.97 1.26 19.81
N ALA A 60 -7.00 0.41 19.87
CA ALA A 60 -6.91 -1.00 19.49
C ALA A 60 -6.59 -1.20 18.00
N GLN A 61 -7.24 -0.43 17.12
CA GLN A 61 -6.95 -0.48 15.68
C GLN A 61 -5.52 -0.02 15.37
N SER A 62 -5.06 1.03 16.04
CA SER A 62 -3.68 1.52 15.90
C SER A 62 -2.65 0.48 16.36
N MET A 63 -2.92 -0.20 17.49
CA MET A 63 -2.05 -1.28 18.01
C MET A 63 -2.00 -2.49 17.06
N MET A 64 -3.16 -2.98 16.60
CA MET A 64 -3.22 -4.09 15.63
C MET A 64 -2.44 -3.79 14.35
N ILE A 65 -2.58 -2.57 13.84
CA ILE A 65 -1.90 -2.16 12.62
C ILE A 65 -0.39 -2.09 12.85
N ASN A 66 0.04 -1.50 13.96
CA ASN A 66 1.46 -1.43 14.30
C ASN A 66 2.07 -2.82 14.48
N GLU A 67 1.37 -3.74 15.14
CA GLU A 67 1.81 -5.13 15.30
C GLU A 67 1.96 -5.84 13.95
N TYR A 68 0.97 -5.68 13.06
CA TYR A 68 1.05 -6.18 11.70
C TYR A 68 2.30 -5.64 10.97
N PHE A 69 2.56 -4.33 11.04
CA PHE A 69 3.74 -3.75 10.38
C PHE A 69 5.07 -4.16 11.01
N MET A 70 5.11 -4.47 12.31
CA MET A 70 6.31 -5.02 12.96
C MET A 70 6.62 -6.43 12.46
N GLN A 71 5.62 -7.23 12.11
CA GLN A 71 5.81 -8.57 11.53
C GLN A 71 6.30 -8.54 10.07
N LEU A 72 6.15 -7.41 9.38
CA LEU A 72 6.56 -7.23 7.98
C LEU A 72 7.99 -6.70 7.81
N ARG A 73 8.69 -6.37 8.90
CA ARG A 73 10.08 -5.92 8.91
C ARG A 73 11.07 -7.07 9.04
#